data_AF-A0A847CX71-F1
#
_entry.id   AF-A0A847CX71-F1
#
_cell.length_a   1.000
_cell.length_b   1.000
_cell.length_c   1.000
_cell.angle_alpha   90.00
_cell.angle_beta   90.00
_cell.angle_gamma   90.00
#
_symmetry.space_group_name_H-M   'P 1'
#
loop_
_entity.id
_entity.type
_entity.pdbx_description
1 polymer ?
#
loop_
_entity_poly.entity_id
_entity_poly.type
_entity_poly.pdbx_seq_one_letter_code
_entity_poly.pdbx_strand_id
1 'polypeptide(L)' 'MAKNMLTVLNNWFLKKPGDNLSARVTKTNRRVFKIATDNGNNKYSITQYDNGTVVETKTTKFPKKKP' A
#
# COMPACT_ATOMS: atom_id res chain seq x y z
N MET A 1 22.70 3.42 20.34
CA MET A 1 21.29 3.05 20.60
C MET A 1 20.69 2.53 19.30
N ALA A 2 20.37 1.25 19.22
CA ALA A 2 19.72 0.68 18.04
C ALA A 2 18.33 1.33 17.88
N LYS A 3 18.09 2.01 16.76
CA LYS A 3 16.74 2.43 16.39
C LYS A 3 15.95 1.15 16.17
N ASN A 4 15.03 0.84 17.07
CA ASN A 4 14.17 -0.34 16.95
C ASN A 4 13.46 -0.30 15.59
N MET A 5 13.45 -1.43 14.87
CA MET A 5 12.75 -1.54 13.58
C MET A 5 11.27 -1.13 13.69
N LEU A 6 10.66 -1.35 14.86
CA LEU A 6 9.29 -0.89 15.16
C LEU A 6 9.16 0.64 15.14
N THR A 7 10.19 1.37 15.59
CA THR A 7 10.19 2.84 15.55
C THR A 7 10.36 3.37 14.13
N VAL A 8 11.07 2.64 13.26
CA VAL A 8 11.17 2.96 11.83
C VAL A 8 9.83 2.72 11.11
N LEU A 9 9.09 1.68 11.52
CA LEU A 9 7.74 1.39 11.00
C LEU A 9 6.69 2.43 11.44
N ASN A 10 6.85 3.07 12.61
CA ASN A 10 5.96 4.16 13.04
C ASN A 10 6.02 5.41 12.13
N ASN A 11 7.12 5.61 11.40
CA ASN A 11 7.24 6.66 10.38
C ASN A 11 6.73 6.21 9.00
N TRP A 12 6.27 4.97 8.87
CA TRP A 12 5.83 4.37 7.62
C TRP A 12 4.35 4.71 7.32
N PHE A 13 3.93 4.45 6.09
CA PHE A 13 2.59 4.70 5.54
C PHE A 13 1.41 4.08 6.33
N LEU A 14 1.65 3.18 7.28
CA LEU A 14 0.63 2.50 8.09
C LEU A 14 0.54 3.18 9.45
N LYS A 15 -0.48 4.00 9.67
CA LYS A 15 -0.59 4.87 10.86
C LYS A 15 -1.71 4.46 11.79
N LYS A 16 -2.72 3.75 11.30
CA LYS A 16 -3.91 3.38 12.05
C LYS A 16 -4.06 1.86 12.15
N PRO A 17 -4.68 1.34 13.21
CA PRO A 17 -5.08 -0.07 13.28
C PRO A 17 -5.93 -0.47 12.07
N GLY A 18 -5.60 -1.61 11.46
CA GLY A 18 -6.27 -2.10 10.26
C GLY A 18 -5.67 -1.60 8.94
N ASP A 19 -4.71 -0.66 8.97
CA ASP A 19 -3.88 -0.35 7.81
C ASP A 19 -2.99 -1.57 7.48
N ASN A 20 -2.83 -1.88 6.20
CA ASN A 20 -2.00 -3.00 5.75
C ASN A 20 -1.15 -2.63 4.52
N LEU A 21 0.06 -3.21 4.46
CA LEU A 21 0.98 -3.11 3.33
C LEU A 21 1.42 -4.51 2.92
N SER A 22 1.38 -4.77 1.62
CA SER A 22 1.94 -6.00 1.04
C SER A 22 2.89 -5.64 -0.09
N ALA A 23 4.08 -6.22 -0.05
CA ALA A 23 5.06 -6.15 -1.13
C ALA A 23 5.41 -7.58 -1.54
N ARG A 24 5.41 -7.86 -2.84
CA ARG A 24 5.75 -9.18 -3.37
C ARG A 24 6.40 -9.07 -4.74
N VAL A 25 7.39 -9.92 -4.98
CA VAL A 25 7.88 -10.24 -6.32
C VAL A 25 7.21 -11.54 -6.78
N THR A 26 6.58 -11.53 -7.95
CA THR A 26 5.94 -12.73 -8.51
C THR A 26 6.96 -13.62 -9.22
N LYS A 27 6.58 -14.86 -9.54
CA LYS A 27 7.40 -15.79 -10.33
C LYS A 27 7.75 -15.27 -11.74
N THR A 28 7.00 -14.29 -12.23
CA THR A 28 7.21 -13.64 -13.53
C THR A 28 7.93 -12.29 -13.38
N ASN A 29 8.74 -12.13 -12.32
CA ASN A 29 9.48 -10.90 -11.97
C ASN A 29 8.64 -9.62 -11.78
N ARG A 30 7.31 -9.72 -11.69
CA ARG A 30 6.48 -8.54 -11.45
C ARG A 30 6.65 -8.10 -10.01
N ARG A 31 6.92 -6.81 -9.79
CA ARG A 31 7.01 -6.22 -8.46
C ARG A 31 5.67 -5.60 -8.13
N VAL A 32 4.97 -6.16 -7.16
CA VAL A 32 3.65 -5.72 -6.75
C VAL A 32 3.75 -5.12 -5.35
N PHE A 33 3.31 -3.88 -5.23
CA PHE A 33 3.18 -3.16 -3.97
C PHE A 33 1.71 -2.79 -3.79
N LYS A 34 1.14 -3.07 -2.62
CA LYS A 34 -0.23 -2.67 -2.27
C LYS A 34 -0.26 -2.11 -0.87
N ILE A 35 -0.93 -0.98 -0.72
CA ILE A 35 -1.26 -0.35 0.55
C ILE A 35 -2.79 -0.24 0.64
N ALA A 36 -3.33 -0.59 1.79
CA ALA A 36 -4.70 -0.28 2.17
C ALA A 36 -4.65 0.49 3.49
N THR A 37 -5.24 1.69 3.50
CA THR A 37 -5.36 2.52 4.69
C THR A 37 -6.80 2.90 4.94
N ASP A 38 -7.09 3.35 6.15
CA ASP A 38 -8.43 3.80 6.55
C ASP A 38 -9.48 2.69 6.38
N ASN A 39 -9.16 1.50 6.93
CA ASN A 39 -10.00 0.30 6.86
C ASN A 39 -10.36 -0.12 5.41
N GLY A 40 -9.47 0.16 4.45
CA GLY A 40 -9.65 -0.17 3.04
C GLY A 40 -10.47 0.85 2.24
N ASN A 41 -10.77 2.02 2.79
CA ASN A 41 -11.35 3.15 2.04
C ASN A 41 -10.34 3.77 1.08
N ASN A 42 -9.07 3.76 1.45
CA ASN A 42 -7.96 4.21 0.62
C ASN A 42 -7.12 3.01 0.22
N LYS A 43 -7.11 2.68 -1.06
CA LYS A 43 -6.27 1.63 -1.62
C LYS A 43 -5.32 2.22 -2.63
N TYR A 44 -4.07 1.78 -2.56
CA TYR A 44 -3.03 2.16 -3.49
C TYR A 44 -2.29 0.91 -3.92
N SER A 45 -2.05 0.73 -5.20
CA SER A 45 -1.22 -0.36 -5.69
C SER A 45 -0.37 0.06 -6.87
N ILE A 46 0.87 -0.42 -6.86
CA ILE A 46 1.80 -0.29 -7.97
C ILE A 46 2.18 -1.71 -8.40
N THR A 47 2.11 -1.97 -9.70
CA THR A 47 2.66 -3.19 -10.30
C THR A 47 3.66 -2.81 -11.37
N GLN A 48 4.93 -3.12 -11.15
CA GLN A 48 5.96 -3.03 -12.16
C GLN A 48 6.10 -4.39 -12.86
N TYR A 49 5.99 -4.36 -14.17
CA TYR A 49 6.19 -5.50 -15.05
C TYR A 49 7.64 -5.57 -15.53
N ASP A 50 8.07 -6.77 -15.94
CA ASP A 50 9.45 -7.03 -16.37
C ASP A 50 9.83 -6.25 -17.64
N ASN A 51 8.85 -5.94 -18.48
CA ASN A 51 8.99 -5.09 -19.66
C ASN A 51 9.13 -3.59 -19.32
N GLY A 52 9.26 -3.22 -18.05
CA GLY A 52 9.36 -1.84 -17.58
C GLY A 52 8.02 -1.11 -17.45
N THR A 53 6.89 -1.72 -17.82
CA THR A 53 5.57 -1.09 -17.64
C THR A 53 5.24 -0.97 -16.15
N VAL A 54 4.76 0.19 -15.72
CA VAL A 54 4.30 0.43 -14.35
C VAL A 54 2.81 0.75 -14.39
N VAL A 55 2.01 -0.06 -13.70
CA VAL A 55 0.59 0.18 -13.50
C VAL A 55 0.37 0.67 -12.09
N GLU A 56 -0.12 1.90 -11.97
CA GLU A 56 -0.50 2.52 -10.72
C GLU A 56 -2.03 2.55 -10.61
N THR A 57 -2.55 2.20 -9.43
CA THR A 57 -3.98 2.25 -9.16
C THR A 57 -4.20 2.89 -7.80
N LYS A 58 -5.00 3.95 -7.78
CA LYS A 58 -5.43 4.65 -6.57
C LYS A 58 -6.94 4.60 -6.48
N THR A 59 -7.46 4.13 -5.36
CA THR A 59 -8.90 4.07 -5.09
C THR A 59 -9.18 4.76 -3.77
N THR A 60 -10.07 5.74 -3.80
CA THR A 60 -10.54 6.46 -2.63
C THR A 60 -12.05 6.37 -2.60
N LYS A 61 -12.60 5.76 -1.55
CA LYS A 61 -14.05 5.76 -1.30
C LYS A 61 -14.43 7.07 -0.64
N PHE A 62 -15.30 7.83 -1.30
CA PHE A 62 -15.96 8.96 -0.69
C PHE A 62 -17.20 8.49 0.07
N PRO A 63 -17.48 9.05 1.27
CA PRO A 63 -18.74 8.79 1.95
C PRO A 63 -19.90 9.18 1.02
N LYS A 64 -20.90 8.31 0.89
CA LYS A 64 -22.14 8.69 0.18
C LYS A 64 -22.77 9.85 0.95
N LYS A 65 -22.84 11.04 0.35
CA LYS A 65 -23.75 12.09 0.86
C LYS A 65 -25.15 11.49 0.81
N LYS A 66 -25.79 11.38 1.97
CA LYS A 66 -27.21 11.03 2.07
C LYS A 66 -27.98 12.18 1.39
N PRO A 67 -28.90 11.90 0.46
CA PRO A 67 -29.76 12.93 -0.13
C PRO A 67 -30.64 13.60 0.93
#